data_AF-A0A5C6D9D4-F1
#
_entry.id   AF-A0A5C6D9D4-F1
#
_cell.length_a   1.000
_cell.length_b   1.000
_cell.length_c   1.000
_cell.angle_alpha   90.00
_cell.angle_beta   90.00
_cell.angle_gamma   90.00
#
_symmetry.space_group_name_H-M   'P 1'
#
loop_
_entity.id
_entity.type
_entity.pdbx_description
1 polymer ?
#
loop_
_entity_poly.entity_id
_entity_poly.type
_entity_poly.pdbx_seq_one_letter_code
_entity_poly.pdbx_strand_id
1 'polypeptide(L)'
;MAHIGSLYIGGKEKDGASYFSSGIAFTINNTPSFNYLFKSEDQNWEVELIKGEGNVVARSKNSLNTDDLLKSGFERINQCLDIVAVKKLGVFLLSKPELNYTLLFKKNDRTILRHYSLLDMPMSMTCDVEVRDKNGNIEPRPLPPEPSWTWAFRYYRLSQASQDIFEAYRNLFLSFEALLNAICPITNREREGTWLRRALTQISNEISFNGIVPDNIENIVEYVYEKQYKDTRCKLFHAKQNALLPHTDLNPTEVLASYEVLIRIWFHISTSKFFVPSGGGVITYGGFKLLMNKAFSKGIGFYFTHDSSLPTKADTKVSPLNKKVIKFDDCSYLGESRPGYVAFEGKAIIKNSFKTLPIHRIGCLINDKTLYNILHFTLPLQLIGADDFEINQEIRLINSTQPRTTF
;
A
#
# COMPACT_ATOMS: atom_id res chain seq x y z
N MET A 1 24.93 13.54 -9.73
CA MET A 1 23.49 13.61 -10.02
C MET A 1 22.83 12.25 -9.84
N ALA A 2 21.85 12.11 -8.96
CA ALA A 2 21.25 10.82 -8.65
C ALA A 2 20.19 10.48 -9.71
N HIS A 3 20.19 9.24 -10.19
CA HIS A 3 19.33 8.80 -11.30
C HIS A 3 18.68 7.47 -11.00
N ILE A 4 17.53 7.23 -11.63
CA ILE A 4 16.95 5.90 -11.82
C ILE A 4 16.78 5.66 -13.31
N GLY A 5 17.53 4.71 -13.87
CA GLY A 5 17.66 4.62 -15.34
C GLY A 5 18.26 5.90 -15.91
N SER A 6 17.58 6.51 -16.87
CA SER A 6 17.98 7.80 -17.46
C SER A 6 17.31 8.99 -16.78
N LEU A 7 16.36 8.77 -15.86
CA LEU A 7 15.64 9.84 -15.18
C LEU A 7 16.47 10.46 -14.05
N TYR A 8 16.67 11.78 -14.14
CA TYR A 8 17.36 12.56 -13.12
C TYR A 8 16.44 12.90 -11.94
N ILE A 9 16.80 12.47 -10.73
CA ILE A 9 16.05 12.70 -9.48
C ILE A 9 16.46 14.03 -8.83
N GLY A 10 17.77 14.31 -8.76
CA GLY A 10 18.31 15.49 -8.09
C GLY A 10 19.74 15.27 -7.56
N GLY A 11 20.28 16.23 -6.82
CA GLY A 11 21.57 16.08 -6.14
C GLY A 11 22.41 17.35 -6.13
N LYS A 12 23.64 17.25 -5.60
CA LYS A 12 24.56 18.39 -5.41
C LYS A 12 25.09 19.02 -6.70
N GLU A 13 25.07 18.27 -7.79
CA GLU A 13 25.61 18.68 -9.09
C GLU A 13 24.46 19.20 -9.97
N LYS A 14 24.77 20.16 -10.85
CA LYS A 14 23.81 20.65 -11.84
C LYS A 14 23.66 19.63 -12.96
N ASP A 15 22.42 19.37 -13.38
CA ASP A 15 22.14 18.71 -14.65
C ASP A 15 21.87 19.76 -15.71
N GLY A 16 22.83 19.97 -16.60
CA GLY A 16 22.83 21.12 -17.50
C GLY A 16 22.70 22.45 -16.74
N ALA A 17 21.58 23.15 -16.93
CA ALA A 17 21.34 24.48 -16.37
C ALA A 17 20.61 24.49 -15.01
N SER A 18 20.03 23.36 -14.57
CA SER A 18 19.11 23.32 -13.42
C SER A 18 19.65 22.48 -12.26
N TYR A 19 19.41 22.98 -11.05
CA TYR A 19 19.75 22.32 -9.79
C TYR A 19 18.46 21.98 -9.04
N PHE A 20 18.29 20.70 -8.66
CA PHE A 20 17.11 20.24 -7.92
C PHE A 20 17.55 19.72 -6.54
N SER A 21 17.03 20.36 -5.50
CA SER A 21 17.36 20.05 -4.11
C SER A 21 16.61 18.84 -3.57
N SER A 22 15.50 18.48 -4.21
CA SER A 22 14.65 17.37 -3.77
C SER A 22 13.99 16.71 -4.96
N GLY A 23 13.71 15.41 -4.85
CA GLY A 23 13.03 14.67 -5.91
C GLY A 23 12.49 13.33 -5.44
N ILE A 24 11.48 12.84 -6.14
CA ILE A 24 10.83 11.56 -5.87
C ILE A 24 10.62 10.79 -7.16
N ALA A 25 10.84 9.48 -7.10
CA ALA A 25 10.63 8.55 -8.19
C ALA A 25 9.61 7.47 -7.78
N PHE A 26 8.67 7.20 -8.68
CA PHE A 26 7.74 6.08 -8.59
C PHE A 26 7.79 5.24 -9.86
N THR A 27 7.38 3.98 -9.73
CA THR A 27 7.15 3.07 -10.84
C THR A 27 5.76 3.33 -11.45
N ILE A 28 5.63 3.24 -12.77
CA ILE A 28 4.34 3.29 -13.49
C ILE A 28 3.98 1.92 -14.08
N ASN A 29 2.70 1.67 -14.28
CA ASN A 29 2.17 0.37 -14.71
C ASN A 29 2.58 -0.04 -16.14
N ASN A 30 2.95 0.90 -17.00
CA ASN A 30 3.40 0.67 -18.37
C ASN A 30 4.50 1.66 -18.74
N THR A 31 5.36 1.30 -19.71
CA THR A 31 6.39 2.21 -20.22
C THR A 31 5.81 3.16 -21.27
N PRO A 32 6.14 4.47 -21.26
CA PRO A 32 5.65 5.41 -22.25
C PRO A 32 6.37 5.21 -23.59
N SER A 33 5.71 5.54 -24.70
CA SER A 33 6.27 5.51 -26.05
C SER A 33 6.93 6.84 -26.47
N PHE A 34 6.97 7.81 -25.55
CA PHE A 34 7.35 9.21 -25.76
C PHE A 34 8.19 9.72 -24.58
N ASN A 35 8.90 10.83 -24.82
CA ASN A 35 9.49 11.63 -23.75
C ASN A 35 8.53 12.79 -23.43
N TYR A 36 8.38 13.13 -22.16
CA TYR A 36 7.53 14.24 -21.74
C TYR A 36 8.09 14.91 -20.50
N LEU A 37 8.19 16.24 -20.55
CA LEU A 37 8.59 17.08 -19.43
C LEU A 37 7.45 18.04 -19.11
N PHE A 38 6.82 17.83 -17.96
CA PHE A 38 5.86 18.76 -17.38
C PHE A 38 6.60 19.73 -16.47
N LYS A 39 6.25 21.02 -16.55
CA LYS A 39 6.74 22.05 -15.64
C LYS A 39 5.54 22.68 -14.93
N SER A 40 5.63 22.83 -13.62
CA SER A 40 4.61 23.53 -12.86
C SER A 40 4.55 25.01 -13.25
N GLU A 41 3.42 25.66 -12.98
CA GLU A 41 3.20 27.08 -13.28
C GLU A 41 4.25 27.98 -12.61
N ASP A 42 4.62 27.66 -11.37
CA ASP A 42 5.66 28.35 -10.59
C ASP A 42 7.10 27.98 -11.02
N GLN A 43 7.27 27.08 -11.99
CA GLN A 43 8.56 26.59 -12.49
C GLN A 43 9.49 26.02 -11.41
N ASN A 44 8.95 25.65 -10.25
CA ASN A 44 9.70 25.04 -9.16
C ASN A 44 9.77 23.52 -9.28
N TRP A 45 8.78 22.92 -9.96
CA TRP A 45 8.69 21.49 -10.18
C TRP A 45 8.85 21.13 -11.66
N GLU A 46 9.57 20.04 -11.88
CA GLU A 46 9.56 19.32 -13.14
C GLU A 46 9.12 17.89 -12.90
N VAL A 47 8.28 17.35 -13.80
CA VAL A 47 7.91 15.93 -13.82
C VAL A 47 8.28 15.37 -15.17
N GLU A 48 9.03 14.27 -15.18
CA GLU A 48 9.60 13.70 -16.39
C GLU A 48 9.20 12.23 -16.59
N LEU A 49 8.83 11.93 -17.83
CA LEU A 49 8.64 10.58 -18.36
C LEU A 49 9.59 10.37 -19.53
N ILE A 50 10.28 9.24 -19.57
CA ILE A 50 11.21 8.88 -20.64
C ILE A 50 10.70 7.65 -21.37
N LYS A 51 10.76 7.70 -22.71
CA LYS A 51 10.37 6.61 -23.61
C LYS A 51 11.04 5.30 -23.22
N GLY A 52 10.23 4.26 -23.03
CA GLY A 52 10.70 2.91 -22.70
C GLY A 52 11.07 2.71 -21.23
N GLU A 53 11.00 3.74 -20.38
CA GLU A 53 11.30 3.63 -18.96
C GLU A 53 10.04 3.47 -18.10
N GLY A 54 10.06 2.54 -17.15
CA GLY A 54 8.92 2.24 -16.28
C GLY A 54 8.82 3.13 -15.04
N ASN A 55 9.54 4.25 -15.00
CA ASN A 55 9.56 5.17 -13.88
C ASN A 55 9.09 6.57 -14.30
N VAL A 56 8.63 7.33 -13.32
CA VAL A 56 8.33 8.76 -13.42
C VAL A 56 9.02 9.46 -12.26
N VAL A 57 9.59 10.64 -12.53
CA VAL A 57 10.29 11.43 -11.52
C VAL A 57 9.69 12.81 -11.43
N ALA A 58 9.38 13.25 -10.21
CA ALA A 58 9.12 14.65 -9.89
C ALA A 58 10.30 15.23 -9.11
N ARG A 59 10.79 16.39 -9.53
CA ARG A 59 11.94 17.06 -8.92
C ARG A 59 11.64 18.52 -8.65
N SER A 60 12.10 19.02 -7.51
CA SER A 60 11.88 20.37 -7.03
C SER A 60 13.19 21.13 -6.80
N LYS A 61 13.19 22.42 -7.15
CA LYS A 61 14.27 23.34 -6.81
C LYS A 61 14.32 23.61 -5.30
N ASN A 62 13.17 23.53 -4.64
CA ASN A 62 13.01 23.74 -3.21
C ASN A 62 13.56 22.56 -2.42
N SER A 63 14.15 22.85 -1.25
CA SER A 63 14.59 21.83 -0.30
C SER A 63 13.39 21.44 0.57
N LEU A 64 12.85 20.25 0.35
CA LEU A 64 11.68 19.75 1.07
C LEU A 64 12.09 18.68 2.08
N ASN A 65 11.33 18.58 3.18
CA ASN A 65 11.41 17.41 4.07
C ASN A 65 10.73 16.20 3.39
N THR A 66 10.83 15.03 4.00
CA THR A 66 10.32 13.78 3.41
C THR A 66 8.81 13.79 3.20
N ASP A 67 8.05 14.35 4.14
CA ASP A 67 6.58 14.29 4.14
C ASP A 67 6.01 15.24 3.10
N ASP A 68 6.54 16.47 3.03
CA ASP A 68 6.19 17.45 2.00
C ASP A 68 6.60 16.97 0.61
N LEU A 69 7.79 16.34 0.48
CA LEU A 69 8.25 15.77 -0.78
C LEU A 69 7.36 14.63 -1.26
N LEU A 70 6.96 13.73 -0.35
CA LEU A 70 6.03 12.64 -0.65
C LEU A 70 4.69 13.19 -1.11
N LYS A 71 4.09 14.10 -0.33
CA LYS A 71 2.78 14.67 -0.62
C LYS A 71 2.78 15.48 -1.92
N SER A 72 3.63 16.51 -2.01
CA SER A 72 3.67 17.40 -3.17
C SER A 72 4.20 16.69 -4.41
N GLY A 73 5.22 15.85 -4.28
CA GLY A 73 5.77 15.12 -5.43
C GLY A 73 4.78 14.12 -6.01
N PHE A 74 4.04 13.38 -5.17
CA PHE A 74 2.96 12.51 -5.61
C PHE A 74 1.85 13.27 -6.34
N GLU A 75 1.40 14.40 -5.78
CA GLU A 75 0.39 15.26 -6.41
C GLU A 75 0.84 15.76 -7.78
N ARG A 76 2.08 16.26 -7.89
CA ARG A 76 2.62 16.76 -9.18
C ARG A 76 2.74 15.66 -10.23
N ILE A 77 3.05 14.44 -9.83
CA ILE A 77 3.07 13.30 -10.75
C ILE A 77 1.67 13.00 -11.27
N ASN A 78 0.66 12.91 -10.40
CA ASN A 78 -0.72 12.67 -10.84
C ASN A 78 -1.21 13.78 -11.78
N GLN A 79 -0.95 15.06 -11.47
CA GLN A 79 -1.27 16.18 -12.38
C GLN A 79 -0.59 16.04 -13.75
N CYS A 80 0.69 15.62 -13.78
CA CYS A 80 1.37 15.35 -15.04
C CYS A 80 0.70 14.19 -15.81
N LEU A 81 0.34 13.10 -15.13
CA LEU A 81 -0.32 11.95 -15.74
C LEU A 81 -1.72 12.31 -16.29
N ASP A 82 -2.46 13.15 -15.59
CA ASP A 82 -3.76 13.68 -16.05
C ASP A 82 -3.60 14.44 -17.37
N ILE A 83 -2.61 15.34 -17.47
CA ILE A 83 -2.32 16.08 -18.69
C ILE A 83 -1.87 15.16 -19.83
N VAL A 84 -1.04 14.17 -19.53
CA VAL A 84 -0.59 13.15 -20.50
C VAL A 84 -1.78 12.37 -21.07
N ALA A 85 -2.74 11.99 -20.21
CA ALA A 85 -3.96 11.30 -20.61
C ALA A 85 -4.87 12.18 -21.48
N VAL A 86 -5.10 13.43 -21.08
CA VAL A 86 -5.93 14.39 -21.85
C VAL A 86 -5.29 14.72 -23.21
N LYS A 87 -3.95 14.80 -23.27
CA LYS A 87 -3.20 14.95 -24.53
C LYS A 87 -3.18 13.69 -25.39
N LYS A 88 -3.79 12.58 -24.94
CA LYS A 88 -3.86 11.30 -25.63
C LYS A 88 -2.48 10.69 -25.93
N LEU A 89 -1.48 11.00 -25.11
CA LEU A 89 -0.14 10.42 -25.24
C LEU A 89 -0.08 9.02 -24.62
N GLY A 90 -0.86 8.78 -23.57
CA GLY A 90 -1.06 7.47 -22.95
C GLY A 90 -1.86 7.58 -21.64
N VAL A 91 -2.27 6.45 -21.09
CA VAL A 91 -2.94 6.38 -19.79
C VAL A 91 -2.08 5.53 -18.86
N PHE A 92 -1.54 6.16 -17.83
CA PHE A 92 -0.61 5.53 -16.90
C PHE A 92 -1.12 5.70 -15.48
N LEU A 93 -0.81 4.72 -14.65
CA LEU A 93 -1.06 4.76 -13.22
C LEU A 93 0.24 4.45 -12.49
N LEU A 94 0.40 5.04 -11.31
CA LEU A 94 1.49 4.65 -10.40
C LEU A 94 1.27 3.21 -9.95
N SER A 95 2.34 2.40 -9.99
CA SER A 95 2.31 0.99 -9.62
C SER A 95 2.64 0.83 -8.14
N LYS A 96 1.60 0.69 -7.30
CA LYS A 96 1.71 0.49 -5.85
C LYS A 96 2.66 1.51 -5.19
N PRO A 97 2.39 2.82 -5.37
CA PRO A 97 3.29 3.88 -4.93
C PRO A 97 3.50 3.89 -3.41
N GLU A 98 2.58 3.32 -2.64
CA GLU A 98 2.70 3.12 -1.20
C GLU A 98 3.71 2.03 -0.81
N LEU A 99 4.04 1.11 -1.72
CA LEU A 99 4.97 0.01 -1.43
C LEU A 99 6.41 0.30 -1.79
N ASN A 100 6.67 1.17 -2.76
CA ASN A 100 8.03 1.41 -3.23
C ASN A 100 8.18 2.80 -3.85
N TYR A 101 9.21 3.52 -3.42
CA TYR A 101 9.58 4.81 -3.99
C TYR A 101 11.01 5.18 -3.62
N THR A 102 11.58 6.12 -4.37
CA THR A 102 12.91 6.66 -4.08
C THR A 102 12.81 8.16 -3.86
N LEU A 103 13.40 8.65 -2.78
CA LEU A 103 13.46 10.06 -2.40
C LEU A 103 14.89 10.57 -2.50
N LEU A 104 15.03 11.81 -2.90
CA LEU A 104 16.21 12.62 -2.69
C LEU A 104 15.82 13.87 -1.92
N PHE A 105 16.49 14.13 -0.80
CA PHE A 105 16.21 15.30 0.04
C PHE A 105 17.47 15.73 0.78
N LYS A 106 17.43 16.91 1.41
CA LYS A 106 18.51 17.41 2.26
C LYS A 106 18.16 17.27 3.74
N LYS A 107 19.15 16.84 4.53
CA LYS A 107 19.09 16.83 5.99
C LYS A 107 20.46 17.18 6.54
N ASN A 108 20.54 18.21 7.38
CA ASN A 108 21.80 18.69 7.98
C ASN A 108 22.91 18.92 6.94
N ASP A 109 22.60 19.64 5.85
CA ASP A 109 23.48 19.92 4.70
C ASP A 109 24.00 18.71 3.91
N ARG A 110 23.53 17.51 4.25
CA ARG A 110 23.80 16.28 3.51
C ARG A 110 22.64 15.98 2.57
N THR A 111 22.98 15.58 1.34
CA THR A 111 22.02 15.10 0.35
C THR A 111 21.85 13.61 0.52
N ILE A 112 20.65 13.19 0.87
CA ILE A 112 20.32 11.80 1.17
C ILE A 112 19.49 11.28 0.00
N LEU A 113 19.93 10.17 -0.58
CA LEU A 113 19.09 9.35 -1.44
C LEU A 113 18.54 8.20 -0.60
N ARG A 114 17.22 8.11 -0.45
CA ARG A 114 16.55 7.08 0.33
C ARG A 114 15.66 6.26 -0.57
N HIS A 115 15.78 4.94 -0.51
CA HIS A 115 14.78 4.05 -1.07
C HIS A 115 13.86 3.54 0.05
N TYR A 116 12.55 3.56 -0.18
CA TYR A 116 11.56 2.95 0.70
C TYR A 116 10.98 1.70 0.03
N SER A 117 10.81 0.64 0.82
CA SER A 117 10.10 -0.56 0.37
C SER A 117 9.25 -1.18 1.49
N LEU A 118 8.01 -1.54 1.18
CA LEU A 118 7.12 -2.31 2.02
C LEU A 118 6.92 -3.71 1.42
N LEU A 119 7.21 -4.75 2.20
CA LEU A 119 6.98 -6.14 1.82
C LEU A 119 5.74 -6.69 2.52
N ASP A 120 4.85 -7.25 1.71
CA ASP A 120 3.71 -8.01 2.21
C ASP A 120 4.15 -9.43 2.59
N MET A 121 3.89 -9.82 3.84
CA MET A 121 4.12 -11.15 4.37
C MET A 121 2.78 -11.87 4.57
N PRO A 122 2.29 -12.58 3.54
CA PRO A 122 1.09 -13.39 3.67
C PRO A 122 1.33 -14.52 4.66
N MET A 123 0.51 -14.57 5.70
CA MET A 123 0.50 -15.65 6.69
C MET A 123 -0.93 -16.15 6.88
N SER A 124 -1.06 -17.44 7.18
CA SER A 124 -2.34 -18.07 7.53
C SER A 124 -2.14 -19.03 8.68
N MET A 125 -3.19 -19.22 9.47
CA MET A 125 -3.23 -20.22 10.53
C MET A 125 -4.54 -20.99 10.40
N THR A 126 -4.43 -22.31 10.38
CA THR A 126 -5.57 -23.22 10.46
C THR A 126 -5.56 -23.88 11.83
N CYS A 127 -6.75 -24.05 12.41
CA CYS A 127 -6.94 -24.74 13.68
C CYS A 127 -8.05 -25.77 13.48
N ASP A 128 -7.72 -27.03 13.69
CA ASP A 128 -8.67 -28.13 13.63
C ASP A 128 -9.14 -28.46 15.06
N VAL A 129 -10.45 -28.45 15.26
CA VAL A 129 -11.07 -28.77 16.55
C VAL A 129 -11.77 -30.11 16.43
N GLU A 130 -11.27 -31.10 17.15
CA GLU A 130 -11.95 -32.38 17.33
C GLU A 130 -12.88 -32.32 18.54
N VAL A 131 -14.18 -32.59 18.33
CA VAL A 131 -15.13 -32.78 19.43
C VAL A 131 -15.21 -34.26 19.72
N ARG A 132 -15.05 -34.64 20.99
CA ARG A 132 -15.18 -36.03 21.44
C ARG A 132 -16.38 -36.17 22.36
N ASP A 133 -17.15 -37.24 22.15
CA ASP A 133 -18.24 -37.61 23.04
C ASP A 133 -17.71 -38.08 24.41
N LYS A 134 -18.62 -38.33 25.36
CA LYS A 134 -18.29 -38.86 26.69
C LYS A 134 -17.57 -40.22 26.67
N ASN A 135 -17.58 -40.93 25.55
CA ASN A 135 -16.94 -42.23 25.35
C ASN A 135 -15.62 -42.11 24.58
N GLY A 136 -15.19 -40.90 24.22
CA GLY A 136 -13.95 -40.63 23.48
C GLY A 136 -14.07 -40.74 21.95
N ASN A 137 -15.26 -40.98 21.40
CA ASN A 137 -15.50 -41.05 19.96
C ASN A 137 -15.53 -39.64 19.35
N ILE A 138 -14.99 -39.50 18.15
CA ILE A 138 -15.02 -38.23 17.42
C ILE A 138 -16.45 -37.99 16.92
N GLU A 139 -17.05 -36.86 17.29
CA GLU A 139 -18.33 -36.44 16.76
C GLU A 139 -18.14 -35.79 15.36
N PRO A 140 -18.86 -36.25 14.33
CA PRO A 140 -18.77 -35.64 13.01
C PRO A 140 -19.37 -34.22 13.05
N ARG A 141 -18.53 -33.22 12.77
CA ARG A 141 -18.98 -31.82 12.70
C ARG A 141 -19.85 -31.66 11.44
N PRO A 142 -21.08 -31.16 11.55
CA PRO A 142 -21.89 -30.88 10.36
C PRO A 142 -21.16 -29.84 9.51
N LEU A 143 -21.14 -30.06 8.19
CA LEU A 143 -20.57 -29.09 7.27
C LEU A 143 -21.34 -27.77 7.40
N PRO A 144 -20.66 -26.61 7.38
CA PRO A 144 -21.33 -25.33 7.33
C PRO A 144 -22.30 -25.27 6.14
N PRO A 145 -23.49 -24.68 6.29
CA PRO A 145 -24.40 -24.50 5.17
C PRO A 145 -23.74 -23.62 4.10
N GLU A 146 -23.94 -23.99 2.83
CA GLU A 146 -23.45 -23.21 1.70
C GLU A 146 -24.19 -21.86 1.62
N PRO A 147 -23.48 -20.73 1.40
CA PRO A 147 -24.12 -19.44 1.25
C PRO A 147 -25.03 -19.38 0.01
N SER A 148 -26.27 -18.92 0.18
CA SER A 148 -27.17 -18.64 -0.94
C SER A 148 -26.71 -17.43 -1.73
N TRP A 149 -26.53 -17.57 -3.04
CA TRP A 149 -26.03 -16.49 -3.89
C TRP A 149 -26.98 -15.27 -3.90
N THR A 150 -26.38 -14.08 -3.81
CA THR A 150 -27.06 -12.78 -3.96
C THR A 150 -26.16 -11.81 -4.75
N TRP A 151 -26.77 -10.78 -5.35
CA TRP A 151 -26.06 -9.71 -6.05
C TRP A 151 -24.96 -9.06 -5.19
N ALA A 152 -25.15 -8.99 -3.88
CA ALA A 152 -24.15 -8.47 -2.94
C ALA A 152 -22.79 -9.18 -3.11
N PHE A 153 -22.78 -10.50 -3.31
CA PHE A 153 -21.53 -11.27 -3.39
C PHE A 153 -20.71 -10.95 -4.63
N ARG A 154 -21.35 -10.54 -5.73
CA ARG A 154 -20.64 -10.08 -6.93
C ARG A 154 -19.84 -8.82 -6.63
N TYR A 155 -20.46 -7.83 -6.02
CA TYR A 155 -19.80 -6.57 -5.66
C TYR A 155 -18.74 -6.77 -4.57
N TYR A 156 -18.98 -7.65 -3.61
CA TYR A 156 -17.97 -8.04 -2.62
C TYR A 156 -16.73 -8.62 -3.29
N ARG A 157 -16.90 -9.58 -4.21
CA ARG A 157 -15.78 -10.15 -4.98
C ARG A 157 -15.01 -9.08 -5.77
N LEU A 158 -15.71 -8.14 -6.40
CA LEU A 158 -15.07 -7.04 -7.13
C LEU A 158 -14.30 -6.10 -6.19
N SER A 159 -14.83 -5.84 -5.01
CA SER A 159 -14.15 -5.07 -3.96
C SER A 159 -12.83 -5.73 -3.55
N GLN A 160 -12.87 -7.03 -3.24
CA GLN A 160 -11.69 -7.79 -2.82
C GLN A 160 -10.63 -7.96 -3.93
N ALA A 161 -11.07 -7.99 -5.19
CA ALA A 161 -10.17 -8.11 -6.35
C ALA A 161 -9.52 -6.76 -6.75
N SER A 162 -10.11 -5.64 -6.34
CA SER A 162 -9.60 -4.31 -6.68
C SER A 162 -8.20 -4.07 -6.11
N GLN A 163 -7.34 -3.42 -6.89
CA GLN A 163 -6.03 -2.91 -6.44
C GLN A 163 -6.09 -1.44 -6.03
N ASP A 164 -7.22 -0.77 -6.29
CA ASP A 164 -7.47 0.62 -5.92
C ASP A 164 -8.50 0.63 -4.78
N ILE A 165 -8.13 1.23 -3.64
CA ILE A 165 -9.00 1.40 -2.47
C ILE A 165 -10.27 2.20 -2.82
N PHE A 166 -10.21 3.18 -3.71
CA PHE A 166 -11.38 3.97 -4.10
C PHE A 166 -12.40 3.07 -4.82
N GLU A 167 -11.95 2.25 -5.78
CA GLU A 167 -12.80 1.26 -6.46
C GLU A 167 -13.24 0.12 -5.54
N ALA A 168 -12.36 -0.30 -4.62
CA ALA A 168 -12.69 -1.32 -3.64
C ALA A 168 -13.84 -0.85 -2.75
N TYR A 169 -13.76 0.39 -2.25
CA TYR A 169 -14.80 1.02 -1.44
C TYR A 169 -16.11 1.16 -2.22
N ARG A 170 -16.07 1.68 -3.46
CA ARG A 170 -17.26 1.80 -4.31
C ARG A 170 -17.98 0.45 -4.44
N ASN A 171 -17.24 -0.61 -4.75
CA ASN A 171 -17.80 -1.95 -4.87
C ASN A 171 -18.29 -2.50 -3.52
N LEU A 172 -17.59 -2.25 -2.42
CA LEU A 172 -18.04 -2.68 -1.10
C LEU A 172 -19.35 -1.99 -0.69
N PHE A 173 -19.49 -0.70 -1.00
CA PHE A 173 -20.72 0.03 -0.74
C PHE A 173 -21.90 -0.50 -1.55
N LEU A 174 -21.71 -0.78 -2.86
CA LEU A 174 -22.73 -1.44 -3.68
C LEU A 174 -23.10 -2.84 -3.16
N SER A 175 -22.10 -3.57 -2.66
CA SER A 175 -22.33 -4.87 -2.02
C SER A 175 -23.19 -4.73 -0.76
N PHE A 176 -22.90 -3.73 0.06
CA PHE A 176 -23.68 -3.39 1.25
C PHE A 176 -25.11 -2.98 0.90
N GLU A 177 -25.31 -2.10 -0.08
CA GLU A 177 -26.66 -1.73 -0.54
C GLU A 177 -27.46 -2.93 -1.05
N ALA A 178 -26.83 -3.79 -1.86
CA ALA A 178 -27.49 -5.00 -2.36
C ALA A 178 -27.83 -5.98 -1.23
N LEU A 179 -26.99 -6.07 -0.20
CA LEU A 179 -27.23 -6.89 1.00
C LEU A 179 -28.42 -6.36 1.79
N LEU A 180 -28.47 -5.04 2.02
CA LEU A 180 -29.59 -4.38 2.69
C LEU A 180 -30.89 -4.54 1.90
N ASN A 181 -30.85 -4.36 0.58
CA ASN A 181 -32.05 -4.45 -0.26
C ASN A 181 -32.61 -5.88 -0.32
N ALA A 182 -31.77 -6.90 -0.17
CA ALA A 182 -32.23 -8.29 -0.06
C ALA A 182 -32.99 -8.57 1.25
N ILE A 183 -32.68 -7.84 2.33
CA ILE A 183 -33.35 -7.95 3.64
C ILE A 183 -34.56 -7.02 3.70
N CYS A 184 -34.40 -5.79 3.23
CA CYS A 184 -35.33 -4.69 3.35
C CYS A 184 -35.45 -3.95 2.01
N PRO A 185 -36.29 -4.44 1.08
CA PRO A 185 -36.41 -3.84 -0.25
C PRO A 185 -36.87 -2.38 -0.21
N ILE A 186 -36.40 -1.59 -1.19
CA ILE A 186 -36.89 -0.23 -1.39
C ILE A 186 -38.38 -0.23 -1.77
N THR A 187 -39.13 0.69 -1.18
CA THR A 187 -40.56 0.84 -1.47
C THR A 187 -40.82 1.92 -2.53
N ASN A 188 -42.01 1.89 -3.15
CA ASN A 188 -42.36 2.85 -4.20
C ASN A 188 -42.27 4.30 -3.67
N ARG A 189 -41.53 5.14 -4.41
CA ARG A 189 -41.30 6.58 -4.13
C ARG A 189 -40.47 6.88 -2.88
N GLU A 190 -39.85 5.87 -2.27
CA GLU A 190 -38.93 6.07 -1.17
C GLU A 190 -37.62 6.68 -1.64
N ARG A 191 -37.10 7.68 -0.92
CA ARG A 191 -35.79 8.26 -1.21
C ARG A 191 -34.70 7.33 -0.67
N GLU A 192 -33.60 7.21 -1.41
CA GLU A 192 -32.45 6.35 -1.07
C GLU A 192 -31.97 6.53 0.38
N GLY A 193 -31.78 7.78 0.84
CA GLY A 193 -31.35 8.03 2.21
C GLY A 193 -32.39 7.64 3.28
N THR A 194 -33.69 7.77 2.96
CA THR A 194 -34.78 7.32 3.85
C THR A 194 -34.82 5.80 3.93
N TRP A 195 -34.70 5.14 2.78
CA TRP A 195 -34.60 3.68 2.68
C TRP A 195 -33.42 3.13 3.47
N LEU A 196 -32.23 3.71 3.29
CA LEU A 196 -31.02 3.27 3.95
C LEU A 196 -31.16 3.33 5.49
N ARG A 197 -31.72 4.42 6.02
CA ARG A 197 -32.00 4.53 7.46
C ARG A 197 -32.99 3.47 7.93
N ARG A 198 -34.10 3.28 7.21
CA ARG A 198 -35.12 2.28 7.54
C ARG A 198 -34.53 0.86 7.54
N ALA A 199 -33.75 0.50 6.53
CA ALA A 199 -33.08 -0.79 6.43
C ALA A 199 -32.08 -1.01 7.58
N LEU A 200 -31.28 0.01 7.89
CA LEU A 200 -30.35 -0.03 9.02
C LEU A 200 -31.06 -0.18 10.37
N THR A 201 -32.17 0.54 10.60
CA THR A 201 -32.98 0.41 11.82
C THR A 201 -33.54 -1.01 11.97
N GLN A 202 -34.05 -1.60 10.88
CA GLN A 202 -34.56 -2.97 10.93
C GLN A 202 -33.44 -3.95 11.32
N ILE A 203 -32.26 -3.84 10.71
CA ILE A 203 -31.14 -4.73 11.01
C ILE A 203 -30.59 -4.50 12.42
N SER A 204 -30.48 -3.26 12.90
CA SER A 204 -30.00 -2.98 14.26
C SER A 204 -30.91 -3.52 15.35
N ASN A 205 -32.19 -3.73 15.05
CA ASN A 205 -33.13 -4.37 15.97
C ASN A 205 -32.96 -5.89 16.02
N GLU A 206 -32.38 -6.49 14.97
CA GLU A 206 -32.22 -7.95 14.84
C GLU A 206 -30.79 -8.41 15.17
N ILE A 207 -29.79 -7.52 15.05
CA ILE A 207 -28.37 -7.82 15.17
C ILE A 207 -27.67 -6.72 15.97
N SER A 208 -26.83 -7.10 16.94
CA SER A 208 -26.02 -6.16 17.72
C SER A 208 -24.74 -5.77 16.98
N PHE A 209 -24.43 -4.48 16.90
CA PHE A 209 -23.18 -3.96 16.30
C PHE A 209 -22.07 -3.67 17.33
N ASN A 210 -22.19 -4.18 18.55
CA ASN A 210 -21.20 -3.96 19.61
C ASN A 210 -19.82 -4.49 19.19
N GLY A 211 -18.77 -3.69 19.39
CA GLY A 211 -17.40 -4.04 18.98
C GLY A 211 -17.11 -3.92 17.47
N ILE A 212 -18.10 -3.51 16.66
CA ILE A 212 -17.92 -3.21 15.23
C ILE A 212 -17.83 -1.71 15.01
N VAL A 213 -18.74 -0.97 15.65
CA VAL A 213 -18.71 0.50 15.72
C VAL A 213 -18.03 0.96 17.02
N PRO A 214 -17.56 2.22 17.11
CA PRO A 214 -17.04 2.76 18.37
C PRO A 214 -18.05 2.67 19.50
N ASP A 215 -17.59 2.32 20.72
CA ASP A 215 -18.45 2.05 21.88
C ASP A 215 -19.22 3.28 22.40
N ASN A 216 -18.82 4.48 21.99
CA ASN A 216 -19.42 5.77 22.41
C ASN A 216 -20.48 6.31 21.44
N ILE A 217 -21.04 5.46 20.58
CA ILE A 217 -22.06 5.85 19.61
C ILE A 217 -23.47 5.56 20.16
N GLU A 218 -24.24 6.62 20.41
CA GLU A 218 -25.64 6.50 20.87
C GLU A 218 -26.60 5.99 19.79
N ASN A 219 -26.37 6.38 18.53
CA ASN A 219 -27.21 6.01 17.40
C ASN A 219 -26.37 5.44 16.25
N ILE A 220 -26.29 4.11 16.20
CA ILE A 220 -25.56 3.36 15.17
C ILE A 220 -26.07 3.66 13.76
N VAL A 221 -27.39 3.80 13.59
CA VAL A 221 -28.00 4.06 12.27
C VAL A 221 -27.53 5.40 11.74
N GLU A 222 -27.57 6.44 12.56
CA GLU A 222 -27.06 7.76 12.19
C GLU A 222 -25.55 7.75 11.96
N TYR A 223 -24.78 7.06 12.81
CA TYR A 223 -23.33 6.95 12.63
C TYR A 223 -22.95 6.32 11.28
N VAL A 224 -23.55 5.17 10.94
CA VAL A 224 -23.28 4.48 9.67
C VAL A 224 -23.71 5.34 8.49
N TYR A 225 -24.88 5.99 8.58
CA TYR A 225 -25.35 6.88 7.53
C TYR A 225 -24.45 8.10 7.33
N GLU A 226 -24.08 8.83 8.37
CA GLU A 226 -23.19 9.99 8.24
C GLU A 226 -21.83 9.55 7.71
N LYS A 227 -21.20 8.53 8.30
CA LYS A 227 -19.84 8.14 7.96
C LYS A 227 -19.72 7.48 6.58
N GLN A 228 -20.57 6.49 6.29
CA GLN A 228 -20.45 5.69 5.07
C GLN A 228 -21.17 6.34 3.90
N TYR A 229 -22.40 6.83 4.11
CA TYR A 229 -23.20 7.38 3.02
C TYR A 229 -22.81 8.84 2.70
N LYS A 230 -22.85 9.75 3.68
CA LYS A 230 -22.56 11.17 3.41
C LYS A 230 -21.07 11.46 3.28
N ASP A 231 -20.28 11.07 4.27
CA ASP A 231 -18.89 11.50 4.37
C ASP A 231 -17.95 10.77 3.44
N THR A 232 -18.26 9.54 3.05
CA THR A 232 -17.39 8.76 2.19
C THR A 232 -18.02 8.53 0.81
N ARG A 233 -19.20 7.88 0.73
CA ARG A 233 -19.84 7.58 -0.55
C ARG A 233 -20.20 8.84 -1.33
N CYS A 234 -20.94 9.78 -0.76
CA CYS A 234 -21.32 11.00 -1.50
C CYS A 234 -20.09 11.83 -1.92
N LYS A 235 -19.05 11.92 -1.09
CA LYS A 235 -17.81 12.64 -1.45
C LYS A 235 -16.98 11.93 -2.52
N LEU A 236 -16.99 10.59 -2.58
CA LEU A 236 -16.29 9.81 -3.62
C LEU A 236 -17.04 9.72 -4.95
N PHE A 237 -18.36 9.91 -4.94
CA PHE A 237 -19.23 9.76 -6.12
C PHE A 237 -19.63 11.11 -6.73
N HIS A 238 -19.18 12.23 -6.15
CA HIS A 238 -19.42 13.57 -6.66
C HIS A 238 -18.10 14.33 -6.81
N ALA A 239 -17.99 15.14 -7.86
CA ALA A 239 -16.81 15.98 -8.15
C ALA A 239 -17.03 17.46 -7.74
N LYS A 240 -17.92 17.72 -6.78
CA LYS A 240 -18.25 19.08 -6.31
C LYS A 240 -17.30 19.51 -5.19
N GLN A 241 -17.51 20.68 -4.61
CA GLN A 241 -16.77 21.14 -3.43
C GLN A 241 -16.76 20.06 -2.33
N ASN A 242 -15.59 19.84 -1.71
CA ASN A 242 -15.33 18.80 -0.70
C ASN A 242 -15.39 17.36 -1.21
N ALA A 243 -15.19 17.13 -2.53
CA ALA A 243 -15.02 15.78 -3.07
C ALA A 243 -13.74 15.12 -2.54
N LEU A 244 -13.83 13.80 -2.31
CA LEU A 244 -12.65 12.96 -2.10
C LEU A 244 -12.15 12.56 -3.48
N LEU A 245 -11.16 13.29 -3.99
CA LEU A 245 -10.56 13.00 -5.29
C LEU A 245 -9.64 11.78 -5.17
N PRO A 246 -9.84 10.74 -6.01
CA PRO A 246 -8.93 9.61 -6.06
C PRO A 246 -7.49 10.07 -6.31
N HIS A 247 -6.53 9.40 -5.68
CA HIS A 247 -5.09 9.61 -5.90
C HIS A 247 -4.60 11.03 -5.60
N THR A 248 -5.26 11.77 -4.70
CA THR A 248 -4.73 13.03 -4.15
C THR A 248 -3.73 12.79 -3.03
N ASP A 249 -3.96 11.77 -2.20
CA ASP A 249 -3.06 11.36 -1.13
C ASP A 249 -2.45 10.00 -1.43
N LEU A 250 -1.15 9.85 -1.18
CA LEU A 250 -0.43 8.59 -1.32
C LEU A 250 -1.02 7.48 -0.43
N ASN A 251 -1.53 7.86 0.74
CA ASN A 251 -2.17 6.96 1.69
C ASN A 251 -3.52 7.56 2.11
N PRO A 252 -4.63 7.21 1.42
CA PRO A 252 -5.94 7.82 1.65
C PRO A 252 -6.60 7.26 2.91
N THR A 253 -6.10 7.70 4.08
CA THR A 253 -6.47 7.19 5.40
C THR A 253 -7.96 7.28 5.70
N GLU A 254 -8.65 8.33 5.22
CA GLU A 254 -10.09 8.49 5.41
C GLU A 254 -10.89 7.37 4.72
N VAL A 255 -10.55 7.04 3.47
CA VAL A 255 -11.25 5.99 2.71
C VAL A 255 -10.88 4.60 3.23
N LEU A 256 -9.62 4.38 3.60
CA LEU A 256 -9.17 3.13 4.23
C LEU A 256 -9.92 2.87 5.54
N ALA A 257 -10.02 3.87 6.42
CA ALA A 257 -10.76 3.73 7.68
C ALA A 257 -12.25 3.45 7.44
N SER A 258 -12.88 4.16 6.50
CA SER A 258 -14.29 3.90 6.14
C SER A 258 -14.48 2.50 5.56
N TYR A 259 -13.55 2.02 4.72
CA TYR A 259 -13.56 0.67 4.18
C TYR A 259 -13.47 -0.40 5.27
N GLU A 260 -12.53 -0.26 6.21
CA GLU A 260 -12.34 -1.19 7.31
C GLU A 260 -13.59 -1.32 8.20
N VAL A 261 -14.28 -0.21 8.46
CA VAL A 261 -15.53 -0.23 9.22
C VAL A 261 -16.64 -0.88 8.39
N LEU A 262 -16.79 -0.49 7.12
CA LEU A 262 -17.85 -0.99 6.25
C LEU A 262 -17.75 -2.50 6.03
N ILE A 263 -16.53 -3.04 5.85
CA ILE A 263 -16.35 -4.47 5.61
C ILE A 263 -16.71 -5.30 6.84
N ARG A 264 -16.42 -4.80 8.06
CA ARG A 264 -16.83 -5.45 9.31
C ARG A 264 -18.35 -5.48 9.46
N ILE A 265 -19.02 -4.35 9.19
CA ILE A 265 -20.48 -4.27 9.17
C ILE A 265 -21.06 -5.26 8.15
N TRP A 266 -20.51 -5.28 6.94
CA TRP A 266 -20.94 -6.18 5.87
C TRP A 266 -20.80 -7.66 6.26
N PHE A 267 -19.66 -8.05 6.85
CA PHE A 267 -19.44 -9.42 7.31
C PHE A 267 -20.39 -9.82 8.42
N HIS A 268 -20.67 -8.90 9.34
CA HIS A 268 -21.55 -9.18 10.45
C HIS A 268 -23.00 -9.44 9.98
N ILE A 269 -23.50 -8.62 9.06
CA ILE A 269 -24.83 -8.80 8.46
C ILE A 269 -24.86 -10.09 7.62
N SER A 270 -23.86 -10.32 6.76
CA SER A 270 -23.84 -11.46 5.85
C SER A 270 -23.67 -12.81 6.57
N THR A 271 -22.89 -12.85 7.65
CA THR A 271 -22.76 -14.05 8.50
C THR A 271 -24.09 -14.39 9.16
N SER A 272 -24.79 -13.38 9.70
CA SER A 272 -26.06 -13.56 10.42
C SER A 272 -27.23 -13.92 9.49
N LYS A 273 -27.29 -13.34 8.28
CA LYS A 273 -28.46 -13.46 7.39
C LYS A 273 -28.26 -14.35 6.17
N PHE A 274 -27.02 -14.63 5.77
CA PHE A 274 -26.71 -15.34 4.53
C PHE A 274 -25.71 -16.48 4.72
N PHE A 275 -25.45 -16.87 5.98
CA PHE A 275 -24.57 -18.00 6.34
C PHE A 275 -23.14 -17.89 5.78
N VAL A 276 -22.64 -16.67 5.56
CA VAL A 276 -21.26 -16.45 5.14
C VAL A 276 -20.32 -16.84 6.28
N PRO A 277 -19.29 -17.68 6.05
CA PRO A 277 -18.32 -18.02 7.09
C PRO A 277 -17.57 -16.79 7.61
N SER A 278 -17.36 -16.72 8.92
CA SER A 278 -16.73 -15.58 9.62
C SER A 278 -15.19 -15.48 9.45
N GLY A 279 -14.61 -16.22 8.50
CA GLY A 279 -13.17 -16.24 8.21
C GLY A 279 -12.38 -17.27 9.04
N GLY A 280 -11.10 -17.44 8.67
CA GLY A 280 -10.19 -18.43 9.29
C GLY A 280 -9.34 -17.84 10.42
N GLY A 281 -8.47 -18.68 11.01
CA GLY A 281 -7.54 -18.27 12.06
C GLY A 281 -6.66 -17.09 11.64
N VAL A 282 -6.37 -16.20 12.60
CA VAL A 282 -5.58 -14.98 12.40
C VAL A 282 -4.28 -15.05 13.16
N ILE A 283 -3.23 -14.45 12.61
CA ILE A 283 -2.06 -14.08 13.38
C ILE A 283 -2.31 -12.70 13.97
N THR A 284 -2.23 -12.63 15.30
CA THR A 284 -2.35 -11.35 16.01
C THR A 284 -1.10 -10.50 15.76
N TYR A 285 -1.24 -9.17 15.83
CA TYR A 285 -0.09 -8.27 15.70
C TYR A 285 0.98 -8.54 16.77
N GLY A 286 0.57 -8.84 18.01
CA GLY A 286 1.50 -9.23 19.07
C GLY A 286 2.24 -10.53 18.77
N GLY A 287 1.55 -11.54 18.21
CA GLY A 287 2.19 -12.79 17.77
C GLY A 287 3.18 -12.57 16.63
N PHE A 288 2.80 -11.76 15.63
CA PHE A 288 3.68 -11.38 14.53
C PHE A 288 4.93 -10.65 15.02
N LYS A 289 4.77 -9.65 15.91
CA LYS A 289 5.88 -8.92 16.53
C LYS A 289 6.87 -9.86 17.23
N LEU A 290 6.37 -10.81 18.03
CA LEU A 290 7.21 -11.80 18.70
C LEU A 290 8.00 -12.66 17.72
N LEU A 291 7.35 -13.13 16.65
CA LEU A 291 8.00 -13.91 15.58
C LEU A 291 9.12 -13.12 14.91
N MET A 292 8.83 -11.87 14.50
CA MET A 292 9.81 -11.01 13.84
C MET A 292 10.97 -10.64 14.75
N ASN A 293 10.69 -10.23 16.00
CA ASN A 293 11.73 -9.95 16.99
C ASN A 293 12.69 -11.14 17.16
N LYS A 294 12.15 -12.36 17.22
CA LYS A 294 12.96 -13.58 17.34
C LYS A 294 13.77 -13.86 16.06
N ALA A 295 13.18 -13.64 14.88
CA ALA A 295 13.85 -13.87 13.61
C ALA A 295 15.06 -12.93 13.41
N PHE A 296 14.91 -11.67 13.82
CA PHE A 296 15.93 -10.63 13.61
C PHE A 296 16.78 -10.31 14.83
N SER A 297 16.61 -11.05 15.95
CA SER A 297 17.36 -10.81 17.19
C SER A 297 18.87 -10.98 17.04
N LYS A 298 19.33 -11.70 16.02
CA LYS A 298 20.75 -11.95 15.72
C LYS A 298 21.37 -10.89 14.80
N GLY A 299 20.63 -9.82 14.51
CA GLY A 299 21.08 -8.74 13.64
C GLY A 299 20.72 -8.95 12.18
N ILE A 300 20.76 -7.83 11.45
CA ILE A 300 20.47 -7.73 10.02
C ILE A 300 21.65 -7.07 9.31
N GLY A 301 21.78 -7.32 8.02
CA GLY A 301 22.72 -6.60 7.15
C GLY A 301 22.09 -6.33 5.80
N PHE A 302 22.18 -5.08 5.34
CA PHE A 302 21.84 -4.70 3.98
C PHE A 302 23.08 -4.68 3.10
N TYR A 303 22.88 -5.10 1.85
CA TYR A 303 23.93 -5.24 0.85
C TYR A 303 23.41 -4.82 -0.51
N PHE A 304 24.19 -4.11 -1.30
CA PHE A 304 23.80 -3.70 -2.66
C PHE A 304 24.83 -4.12 -3.71
N THR A 305 24.37 -4.31 -4.94
CA THR A 305 25.19 -4.80 -6.06
C THR A 305 24.66 -4.30 -7.41
N HIS A 306 25.54 -4.32 -8.41
CA HIS A 306 25.22 -4.06 -9.82
C HIS A 306 24.82 -5.33 -10.60
N ASP A 307 24.57 -6.43 -9.89
CA ASP A 307 24.02 -7.64 -10.46
C ASP A 307 22.57 -7.40 -10.91
N SER A 308 22.34 -7.52 -12.22
CA SER A 308 21.04 -7.27 -12.87
C SER A 308 20.17 -8.53 -13.03
N SER A 309 20.57 -9.66 -12.44
CA SER A 309 19.73 -10.86 -12.44
C SER A 309 18.39 -10.58 -11.75
N LEU A 310 17.32 -11.18 -12.25
CA LEU A 310 16.01 -11.11 -11.61
C LEU A 310 16.01 -11.93 -10.31
N PRO A 311 15.36 -11.46 -9.23
CA PRO A 311 15.24 -12.25 -8.01
C PRO A 311 14.43 -13.52 -8.23
N THR A 312 14.88 -14.63 -7.64
CA THR A 312 14.15 -15.90 -7.65
C THR A 312 14.02 -16.47 -6.24
N LYS A 313 13.02 -17.33 -6.02
CA LYS A 313 12.87 -18.05 -4.74
C LYS A 313 14.04 -18.99 -4.42
N ALA A 314 14.87 -19.32 -5.41
CA ALA A 314 16.05 -20.17 -5.25
C ALA A 314 17.32 -19.37 -4.88
N ASP A 315 17.25 -18.04 -4.86
CA ASP A 315 18.41 -17.21 -4.56
C ASP A 315 18.86 -17.43 -3.12
N THR A 316 20.16 -17.69 -2.95
CA THR A 316 20.82 -17.82 -1.63
C THR A 316 21.86 -16.73 -1.40
N LYS A 317 22.11 -15.90 -2.41
CA LYS A 317 23.11 -14.82 -2.41
C LYS A 317 22.51 -13.54 -2.97
N VAL A 318 23.02 -12.40 -2.49
CA VAL A 318 22.66 -11.06 -2.99
C VAL A 318 22.98 -10.93 -4.48
N SER A 319 24.13 -11.49 -4.91
CA SER A 319 24.60 -11.48 -6.30
C SER A 319 24.80 -12.91 -6.82
N PRO A 320 23.80 -13.49 -7.51
CA PRO A 320 23.93 -14.78 -8.18
C PRO A 320 25.06 -14.83 -9.22
N LEU A 321 25.32 -13.71 -9.91
CA LEU A 321 26.39 -13.58 -10.90
C LEU A 321 27.77 -13.25 -10.29
N ASN A 322 27.91 -13.34 -8.96
CA ASN A 322 29.13 -13.05 -8.20
C ASN A 322 29.75 -11.66 -8.52
N LYS A 323 28.90 -10.67 -8.81
CA LYS A 323 29.30 -9.27 -8.92
C LYS A 323 29.68 -8.71 -7.55
N LYS A 324 30.41 -7.59 -7.56
CA LYS A 324 30.83 -6.89 -6.34
C LYS A 324 29.61 -6.53 -5.49
N VAL A 325 29.60 -7.04 -4.26
CA VAL A 325 28.61 -6.72 -3.22
C VAL A 325 29.21 -5.73 -2.23
N ILE A 326 28.43 -4.71 -1.86
CA ILE A 326 28.84 -3.68 -0.91
C ILE A 326 27.87 -3.71 0.27
N LYS A 327 28.40 -3.81 1.50
CA LYS A 327 27.61 -3.75 2.73
C LYS A 327 27.29 -2.31 3.09
N PHE A 328 26.10 -2.05 3.61
CA PHE A 328 25.79 -0.78 4.26
C PHE A 328 26.65 -0.60 5.53
N ASP A 329 26.99 0.64 5.87
CA ASP A 329 27.86 0.93 7.01
C ASP A 329 27.12 0.71 8.35
N ASP A 330 25.83 1.02 8.40
CA ASP A 330 24.95 0.81 9.55
C ASP A 330 23.66 0.10 9.11
N CYS A 331 23.17 -0.83 9.93
CA CYS A 331 21.96 -1.62 9.68
C CYS A 331 21.27 -1.91 11.00
N SER A 332 19.99 -1.56 11.11
CA SER A 332 19.23 -1.68 12.36
C SER A 332 17.84 -2.26 12.13
N TYR A 333 17.46 -3.20 13.00
CA TYR A 333 16.08 -3.65 13.13
C TYR A 333 15.38 -2.76 14.17
N LEU A 334 14.35 -2.04 13.75
CA LEU A 334 13.67 -1.03 14.56
C LEU A 334 12.51 -1.61 15.39
N GLY A 335 12.17 -2.88 15.19
CA GLY A 335 11.01 -3.50 15.85
C GLY A 335 9.70 -3.14 15.15
N GLU A 336 8.61 -3.15 15.91
CA GLU A 336 7.27 -2.81 15.43
C GLU A 336 7.15 -1.28 15.23
N SER A 337 6.88 -0.84 14.00
CA SER A 337 6.68 0.58 13.68
C SER A 337 5.22 1.01 13.88
N ARG A 338 4.29 0.09 13.64
CA ARG A 338 2.84 0.24 13.86
C ARG A 338 2.21 -1.17 13.88
N PRO A 339 0.96 -1.34 14.37
CA PRO A 339 0.36 -2.66 14.52
C PRO A 339 0.40 -3.48 13.23
N GLY A 340 1.07 -4.63 13.26
CA GLY A 340 1.23 -5.52 12.10
C GLY A 340 2.37 -5.16 11.13
N TYR A 341 3.20 -4.17 11.46
CA TYR A 341 4.34 -3.73 10.67
C TYR A 341 5.62 -3.79 11.50
N VAL A 342 6.71 -4.24 10.89
CA VAL A 342 8.06 -4.14 11.47
C VAL A 342 9.00 -3.46 10.50
N ALA A 343 9.97 -2.70 11.02
CA ALA A 343 10.82 -1.83 10.22
C ALA A 343 12.31 -2.14 10.35
N PHE A 344 13.04 -1.85 9.28
CA PHE A 344 14.47 -1.99 9.13
C PHE A 344 15.03 -0.72 8.50
N GLU A 345 16.22 -0.33 8.91
CA GLU A 345 16.97 0.78 8.33
C GLU A 345 18.37 0.31 7.96
N GLY A 346 18.87 0.78 6.83
CA GLY A 346 20.28 0.65 6.46
C GLY A 346 20.80 1.98 5.95
N LYS A 347 22.03 2.35 6.35
CA LYS A 347 22.70 3.58 5.92
C LYS A 347 24.11 3.30 5.40
N ALA A 348 24.44 3.89 4.25
CA ALA A 348 25.74 3.83 3.63
C ALA A 348 26.23 5.25 3.28
N ILE A 349 27.44 5.59 3.70
CA ILE A 349 28.11 6.83 3.29
C ILE A 349 28.67 6.60 1.90
N ILE A 350 28.30 7.45 0.94
CA ILE A 350 28.67 7.29 -0.46
C ILE A 350 30.15 7.61 -0.66
N LYS A 351 30.94 6.57 -0.91
CA LYS A 351 32.38 6.67 -1.23
C LYS A 351 32.57 6.73 -2.74
N ASN A 352 33.65 7.39 -3.20
CA ASN A 352 33.95 7.53 -4.63
C ASN A 352 33.95 6.19 -5.39
N SER A 353 34.36 5.10 -4.72
CA SER A 353 34.43 3.75 -5.30
C SER A 353 33.10 3.11 -5.72
N PHE A 354 31.96 3.70 -5.35
CA PHE A 354 30.65 3.19 -5.79
C PHE A 354 29.64 4.28 -6.17
N LYS A 355 30.06 5.54 -6.29
CA LYS A 355 29.21 6.63 -6.83
C LYS A 355 28.62 6.29 -8.20
N THR A 356 29.42 5.65 -9.05
CA THR A 356 29.06 5.28 -10.43
C THR A 356 28.54 3.84 -10.54
N LEU A 357 28.35 3.13 -9.42
CA LEU A 357 27.87 1.76 -9.45
C LEU A 357 26.37 1.76 -9.79
N PRO A 358 25.93 1.14 -10.91
CA PRO A 358 24.51 1.04 -11.24
C PRO A 358 23.86 -0.04 -10.36
N ILE A 359 23.14 0.36 -9.32
CA ILE A 359 22.57 -0.56 -8.34
C ILE A 359 21.31 -1.19 -8.92
N HIS A 360 21.30 -2.51 -9.01
CA HIS A 360 20.16 -3.29 -9.48
C HIS A 360 19.52 -4.13 -8.38
N ARG A 361 20.29 -4.55 -7.37
CA ARG A 361 19.80 -5.40 -6.28
C ARG A 361 20.24 -4.86 -4.92
N ILE A 362 19.33 -4.93 -3.96
CA ILE A 362 19.61 -4.75 -2.53
C ILE A 362 19.10 -5.99 -1.80
N GLY A 363 19.97 -6.71 -1.12
CA GLY A 363 19.62 -7.87 -0.30
C GLY A 363 19.62 -7.56 1.18
N CYS A 364 18.66 -8.09 1.93
CA CYS A 364 18.68 -8.15 3.39
C CYS A 364 19.12 -9.55 3.82
N LEU A 365 20.14 -9.63 4.67
CA LEU A 365 20.64 -10.87 5.25
C LEU A 365 20.41 -10.87 6.76
N ILE A 366 19.91 -11.98 7.28
CA ILE A 366 19.86 -12.24 8.72
C ILE A 366 21.22 -12.78 9.15
N ASN A 367 21.80 -12.15 10.19
CA ASN A 367 23.11 -12.52 10.74
C ASN A 367 24.19 -12.64 9.66
N ASP A 368 24.14 -11.78 8.63
CA ASP A 368 25.07 -11.74 7.48
C ASP A 368 25.23 -13.08 6.71
N LYS A 369 24.29 -14.02 6.86
CA LYS A 369 24.41 -15.38 6.30
C LYS A 369 23.20 -15.80 5.49
N THR A 370 22.01 -15.59 6.04
CA THR A 370 20.78 -16.09 5.42
C THR A 370 20.11 -14.95 4.68
N LEU A 371 20.07 -15.06 3.35
CA LEU A 371 19.32 -14.12 2.52
C LEU A 371 17.83 -14.21 2.86
N TYR A 372 17.27 -13.09 3.31
CA TYR A 372 15.86 -12.99 3.70
C TYR A 372 14.99 -12.46 2.56
N ASN A 373 15.41 -11.38 1.93
CA ASN A 373 14.73 -10.82 0.77
C ASN A 373 15.70 -10.09 -0.17
N ILE A 374 15.20 -9.78 -1.37
CA ILE A 374 15.89 -8.98 -2.37
C ILE A 374 14.92 -7.95 -2.92
N LEU A 375 15.33 -6.69 -2.89
CA LEU A 375 14.77 -5.61 -3.68
C LEU A 375 15.50 -5.55 -5.00
N HIS A 376 14.76 -5.37 -6.09
CA HIS A 376 15.32 -5.32 -7.43
C HIS A 376 14.80 -4.11 -8.19
N PHE A 377 15.73 -3.40 -8.83
CA PHE A 377 15.45 -2.29 -9.71
C PHE A 377 15.61 -2.74 -11.17
N THR A 378 14.51 -2.70 -11.92
CA THR A 378 14.53 -2.95 -13.38
C THR A 378 15.44 -1.95 -14.10
N LEU A 379 15.39 -0.69 -13.68
CA LEU A 379 16.31 0.36 -14.13
C LEU A 379 17.27 0.70 -12.99
N PRO A 380 18.59 0.77 -13.22
CA PRO A 380 19.55 0.89 -12.14
C PRO A 380 19.42 2.21 -11.39
N LEU A 381 19.62 2.15 -10.08
CA LEU A 381 19.76 3.33 -9.24
C LEU A 381 21.23 3.78 -9.23
N GLN A 382 21.47 5.06 -9.52
CA GLN A 382 22.79 5.68 -9.48
C GLN A 382 22.87 6.70 -8.34
N LEU A 383 23.95 6.64 -7.57
CA LEU A 383 24.12 7.40 -6.32
C LEU A 383 24.89 8.72 -6.48
N ILE A 384 25.20 9.14 -7.71
CA ILE A 384 26.06 10.30 -7.95
C ILE A 384 25.42 11.56 -7.34
N GLY A 385 26.18 12.44 -6.69
CA GLY A 385 25.65 13.70 -6.15
C GLY A 385 24.79 13.57 -4.88
N ALA A 386 24.66 12.36 -4.31
CA ALA A 386 24.23 12.14 -2.93
C ALA A 386 25.45 11.88 -2.02
N ASP A 387 25.30 12.21 -0.73
CA ASP A 387 26.31 11.94 0.31
C ASP A 387 26.03 10.63 1.05
N ASP A 388 24.75 10.34 1.28
CA ASP A 388 24.28 9.15 1.97
C ASP A 388 23.27 8.39 1.10
N PHE A 389 23.33 7.07 1.20
CA PHE A 389 22.33 6.16 0.68
C PHE A 389 21.64 5.45 1.84
N GLU A 390 20.33 5.61 1.93
CA GLU A 390 19.48 5.01 2.96
C GLU A 390 18.49 4.02 2.35
N ILE A 391 18.24 2.93 3.07
CA ILE A 391 17.17 1.98 2.78
C ILE A 391 16.25 1.90 3.99
N ASN A 392 14.98 2.24 3.77
CA ASN A 392 13.93 2.04 4.76
C ASN A 392 13.05 0.91 4.27
N GLN A 393 13.08 -0.21 4.97
CA GLN A 393 12.30 -1.37 4.61
C GLN A 393 11.29 -1.67 5.71
N GLU A 394 10.05 -1.95 5.35
CA GLU A 394 9.02 -2.43 6.26
C GLU A 394 8.50 -3.79 5.81
N ILE A 395 8.01 -4.58 6.76
CA ILE A 395 7.29 -5.82 6.49
C ILE A 395 5.94 -5.72 7.15
N ARG A 396 4.88 -5.95 6.36
CA ARG A 396 3.48 -5.94 6.79
C ARG A 396 2.92 -7.35 6.84
N LEU A 397 2.31 -7.70 7.95
CA LEU A 397 1.50 -8.92 8.06
C LEU A 397 0.27 -8.82 7.15
N ILE A 398 0.09 -9.81 6.28
CA ILE A 398 -1.15 -10.01 5.53
C ILE A 398 -1.80 -11.32 5.99
N ASN A 399 -2.90 -11.22 6.73
CA ASN A 399 -3.68 -12.41 7.12
C ASN A 399 -4.44 -12.94 5.90
N SER A 400 -3.95 -14.03 5.30
CA SER A 400 -4.45 -14.55 4.02
C SER A 400 -5.86 -15.16 4.11
N THR A 401 -6.31 -15.45 5.33
CA THR A 401 -7.65 -15.99 5.65
C THR A 401 -8.67 -14.91 5.97
N GLN A 402 -8.26 -13.64 5.95
CA GLN A 402 -9.09 -12.49 6.26
C GLN A 402 -9.34 -11.65 5.00
N PRO A 403 -10.43 -10.87 4.99
CA PRO A 403 -10.69 -9.94 3.90
C PRO A 403 -9.53 -8.96 3.72
N ARG A 404 -9.24 -8.62 2.47
CA ARG A 404 -8.23 -7.61 2.14
C ARG A 404 -8.70 -6.25 2.67
N THR A 405 -7.90 -5.63 3.52
CA THR A 405 -8.09 -4.25 4.02
C THR A 405 -6.99 -3.29 3.56
N THR A 406 -5.99 -3.79 2.85
CA THR A 406 -4.83 -3.05 2.35
C THR A 406 -4.81 -3.09 0.84
N PHE A 407 -4.65 -1.96 0.17
CA PHE A 407 -4.78 -1.86 -1.29
C PHE A 407 -3.46 -1.55 -1.95
#